data_AF-A0A3M6TY63-F1
#
_entry.id   AF-A0A3M6TY63-F1
#
_cell.length_a   1.000
_cell.length_b   1.000
_cell.length_c   1.000
_cell.angle_alpha   90.00
_cell.angle_beta   90.00
_cell.angle_gamma   90.00
#
_symmetry.space_group_name_H-M   'P 1'
#
loop_
_entity.id
_entity.type
_entity.pdbx_description
1 polymer ?
#
loop_
_entity_poly.entity_id
_entity_poly.type
_entity_poly.pdbx_seq_one_letter_code
_entity_poly.pdbx_strand_id
1 'polypeptide(L)'
;SCRSLLFTTFPKPGFRLENHTLRTIEVVNEDLCRFQCYLEPNCVSYNFCEISQESGKHKCDLNNATIEHDEDLVKNESYIYRGAENACKKNPCKNNATCQARFTDRDYQCLCVDGSGFKGHDCDEGKESYNFISRANHMTSSAIWDKSARKKFLKVIGQTYLKGTSTIQSLASQ
;
A
#
# COMPACT_ATOMS: atom_id res chain seq x y z
N SER A 1 -4.05 12.44 -8.27
CA SER A 1 -4.90 11.31 -8.67
C SER A 1 -6.00 11.17 -7.63
N CYS A 2 -7.25 11.07 -8.06
CA CYS A 2 -8.39 10.89 -7.15
C CYS A 2 -8.56 9.39 -6.83
N ARG A 3 -8.82 9.07 -5.58
CA ARG A 3 -9.15 7.71 -5.16
C ARG A 3 -10.62 7.45 -5.45
N SER A 4 -10.90 6.39 -6.18
CA SER A 4 -12.25 5.83 -6.33
C SER A 4 -12.25 4.44 -5.67
N LEU A 5 -13.31 4.11 -4.95
CA LEU A 5 -13.46 2.87 -4.18
C LEU A 5 -14.91 2.39 -4.36
N LEU A 6 -15.10 1.21 -4.93
CA LEU A 6 -16.43 0.66 -5.15
C LEU A 6 -16.81 -0.22 -3.96
N PHE A 7 -17.83 0.19 -3.22
CA PHE A 7 -18.37 -0.63 -2.14
C PHE A 7 -19.31 -1.72 -2.67
N THR A 8 -19.32 -2.88 -2.01
CA THR A 8 -20.23 -3.97 -2.36
C THR A 8 -21.68 -3.50 -2.24
N THR A 9 -22.51 -3.86 -3.22
CA THR A 9 -23.93 -3.49 -3.25
C THR A 9 -24.67 -3.98 -2.01
N PHE A 10 -24.30 -5.17 -1.52
CA PHE A 10 -24.93 -5.81 -0.37
C PHE A 10 -24.10 -5.59 0.90
N PRO A 11 -24.61 -4.83 1.89
CA PRO A 11 -24.03 -4.81 3.23
C PRO A 11 -24.29 -6.14 3.95
N LYS A 12 -23.57 -6.39 5.04
CA LYS A 12 -23.83 -7.51 5.96
C LYS A 12 -24.28 -6.97 7.33
N PRO A 13 -25.60 -6.81 7.56
CA PRO A 13 -26.14 -6.42 8.86
C PRO A 13 -25.89 -7.50 9.91
N GLY A 14 -25.70 -7.08 11.16
CA GLY A 14 -25.44 -7.97 12.29
C GLY A 14 -24.03 -8.57 12.30
N PHE A 15 -23.10 -7.99 11.55
CA PHE A 15 -21.71 -8.41 11.51
C PHE A 15 -20.76 -7.22 11.65
N ARG A 16 -19.61 -7.48 12.26
CA ARG A 16 -18.51 -6.55 12.45
C ARG A 16 -17.21 -7.26 12.09
N LEU A 17 -16.36 -6.62 11.29
CA LEU A 17 -15.00 -7.11 11.05
C LEU A 17 -14.09 -6.62 12.18
N GLU A 18 -13.41 -7.53 12.87
CA GLU A 18 -12.49 -7.21 13.97
C GLU A 18 -11.02 -7.38 13.58
N ASN A 19 -10.09 -6.90 14.41
CA ASN A 19 -8.63 -6.98 14.23
C ASN A 19 -8.02 -6.23 13.02
N HIS A 20 -8.88 -5.68 12.14
CA HIS A 20 -8.48 -4.95 10.93
C HIS A 20 -8.75 -3.44 11.01
N THR A 21 -9.09 -2.92 12.20
CA THR A 21 -9.44 -1.51 12.39
C THR A 21 -8.20 -0.61 12.29
N LEU A 22 -8.20 0.27 11.29
CA LEU A 22 -7.24 1.38 11.16
C LEU A 22 -7.53 2.47 12.18
N ARG A 23 -8.81 2.87 12.28
CA ARG A 23 -9.29 3.88 13.21
C ARG A 23 -10.79 3.75 13.43
N THR A 24 -11.23 4.06 14.64
CA THR A 24 -12.65 4.25 14.98
C THR A 24 -12.92 5.75 15.07
N ILE A 25 -13.97 6.20 14.40
CA ILE A 25 -14.41 7.61 14.36
C ILE A 25 -15.88 7.72 14.76
N GLU A 26 -16.33 8.93 15.10
CA GLU A 26 -17.74 9.22 15.32
C GLU A 26 -18.32 10.02 14.15
N VAL A 27 -19.42 9.53 13.58
CA VAL A 27 -20.09 10.14 12.42
C VAL A 27 -21.60 10.20 12.65
N VAL A 28 -22.30 11.10 11.98
CA VAL A 28 -23.76 11.24 12.18
C VAL A 28 -24.59 10.21 11.40
N ASN A 29 -24.02 9.57 10.37
CA ASN A 29 -24.72 8.55 9.56
C ASN A 29 -23.73 7.63 8.82
N GLU A 30 -24.25 6.56 8.21
CA GLU A 30 -23.46 5.57 7.47
C GLU A 30 -22.74 6.20 6.25
N ASP A 31 -23.38 7.14 5.56
CA ASP A 31 -22.78 7.77 4.37
C ASP A 31 -21.51 8.55 4.71
N LEU A 32 -21.46 9.19 5.88
CA LEU A 32 -20.23 9.81 6.38
C LEU A 32 -19.20 8.79 6.81
N CYS A 33 -19.60 7.64 7.37
CA CYS A 33 -18.67 6.53 7.63
C CYS A 33 -18.00 6.08 6.31
N ARG A 34 -18.82 5.89 5.27
CA ARG A 34 -18.38 5.55 3.92
C ARG A 34 -17.44 6.63 3.36
N PHE A 35 -17.82 7.91 3.45
CA PHE A 35 -17.01 9.03 3.01
C PHE A 35 -15.64 9.08 3.69
N GLN A 36 -15.60 8.83 5.00
CA GLN A 36 -14.34 8.80 5.75
C GLN A 36 -13.45 7.63 5.32
N CYS A 37 -14.03 6.49 4.96
CA CYS A 37 -13.27 5.41 4.33
C CYS A 37 -12.67 5.83 2.99
N TYR A 38 -13.38 6.59 2.13
CA TYR A 38 -12.80 7.13 0.90
C TYR A 38 -11.58 8.03 1.13
N LEU A 39 -11.59 8.82 2.21
CA LEU A 39 -10.48 9.71 2.57
C LEU A 39 -9.29 8.99 3.21
N GLU A 40 -9.50 7.81 3.80
CA GLU A 40 -8.46 6.99 4.41
C GLU A 40 -7.82 6.06 3.36
N PRO A 41 -6.59 6.32 2.85
CA PRO A 41 -6.03 5.62 1.70
C PRO A 41 -5.99 4.08 1.81
N ASN A 42 -5.84 3.56 3.04
CA ASN A 42 -5.75 2.14 3.29
C ASN A 42 -7.11 1.50 3.63
N CYS A 43 -8.19 2.28 3.76
CA CYS A 43 -9.49 1.76 4.16
C CYS A 43 -10.20 1.04 3.01
N VAL A 44 -10.46 -0.26 3.14
CA VAL A 44 -11.12 -1.08 2.11
C VAL A 44 -12.42 -1.71 2.61
N SER A 45 -12.80 -1.47 3.86
CA SER A 45 -14.13 -1.75 4.38
C SER A 45 -14.41 -0.90 5.62
N TYR A 46 -15.66 -0.87 6.08
CA TYR A 46 -16.01 -0.22 7.34
C TYR A 46 -17.06 -1.03 8.12
N ASN A 47 -17.07 -0.83 9.44
CA ASN A 47 -18.18 -1.24 10.31
C ASN A 47 -18.92 0.02 10.77
N PHE A 48 -20.23 0.06 10.59
CA PHE A 48 -21.07 1.15 11.10
C PHE A 48 -21.92 0.64 12.26
N CYS A 49 -21.80 1.26 13.44
CA CYS A 49 -22.61 0.93 14.61
C CYS A 49 -23.97 1.63 14.50
N GLU A 50 -25.06 0.86 14.42
CA GLU A 50 -26.42 1.38 14.34
C GLU A 50 -26.87 2.05 15.64
N ILE A 51 -26.22 1.74 16.77
CA ILE A 51 -26.49 2.36 18.06
C ILE A 51 -25.67 3.65 18.21
N SER A 52 -26.39 4.78 18.36
CA SER A 52 -25.78 6.07 18.66
C SER A 52 -25.17 6.09 20.07
N GLN A 53 -24.01 6.75 20.21
CA GLN A 53 -23.39 7.08 21.49
C GLN A 53 -24.15 8.22 22.19
N GLU A 54 -23.77 8.54 23.42
CA GLU A 54 -24.32 9.67 24.18
C GLU A 54 -24.20 11.01 23.44
N SER A 55 -23.20 11.16 22.57
CA SER A 55 -23.00 12.34 21.71
C SER A 55 -24.03 12.47 20.59
N GLY A 56 -24.93 11.48 20.43
CA GLY A 56 -25.86 11.39 19.30
C GLY A 56 -25.21 10.94 17.98
N LYS A 57 -23.92 10.60 18.00
CA LYS A 57 -23.17 10.09 16.82
C LYS A 57 -23.00 8.58 16.88
N HIS A 58 -22.72 7.99 15.73
CA HIS A 58 -22.47 6.56 15.56
C HIS A 58 -20.97 6.28 15.51
N LYS A 59 -20.55 5.17 16.12
CA LYS A 59 -19.20 4.64 15.93
C LYS A 59 -19.06 4.07 14.53
N CYS A 60 -17.93 4.35 13.90
CA CYS A 60 -17.57 3.88 12.57
C CYS A 60 -16.12 3.38 12.61
N ASP A 61 -15.92 2.08 12.40
CA ASP A 61 -14.59 1.49 12.28
C ASP A 61 -14.18 1.50 10.81
N LEU A 62 -13.05 2.14 10.48
CA LEU A 62 -12.44 2.08 9.16
C LEU A 62 -11.43 0.93 9.16
N ASN A 63 -11.51 0.01 8.19
CA ASN A 63 -10.72 -1.22 8.20
C ASN A 63 -9.79 -1.35 6.99
N ASN A 64 -8.60 -1.92 7.18
CA ASN A 64 -7.61 -2.18 6.13
C ASN A 64 -7.77 -3.52 5.41
N ALA A 65 -8.77 -4.30 5.80
CA ALA A 65 -9.08 -5.58 5.17
C ALA A 65 -10.54 -5.63 4.75
N THR A 66 -10.85 -6.60 3.90
CA THR A 66 -12.22 -7.01 3.62
C THR A 66 -12.42 -8.43 4.14
N ILE A 67 -13.62 -9.00 4.00
CA ILE A 67 -13.82 -10.42 4.31
C ILE A 67 -12.97 -11.26 3.36
N GLU A 68 -11.85 -11.77 3.89
CA GLU A 68 -10.95 -12.72 3.24
C GLU A 68 -10.86 -14.01 4.05
N HIS A 69 -10.93 -13.88 5.38
CA HIS A 69 -11.05 -14.97 6.33
C HIS A 69 -12.33 -14.78 7.14
N ASP A 70 -13.22 -15.78 7.12
CA ASP A 70 -14.51 -15.70 7.80
C ASP A 70 -14.38 -15.58 9.33
N GLU A 71 -13.23 -15.95 9.89
CA GLU A 71 -12.95 -15.94 11.33
C GLU A 71 -12.95 -14.53 11.97
N ASP A 72 -12.57 -13.50 11.20
CA ASP A 72 -12.52 -12.12 11.70
C ASP A 72 -13.88 -11.40 11.57
N LEU A 73 -14.84 -11.99 10.84
CA LEU A 73 -16.19 -11.45 10.67
C LEU A 73 -17.09 -11.98 11.78
N VAL A 74 -17.16 -11.25 12.88
CA VAL A 74 -17.91 -11.67 14.06
C VAL A 74 -19.36 -11.23 13.99
N LYS A 75 -20.27 -12.05 14.54
CA LYS A 75 -21.67 -11.66 14.70
C LYS A 75 -21.78 -10.56 15.77
N ASN A 76 -22.34 -9.43 15.38
CA ASN A 76 -22.63 -8.32 16.29
C ASN A 76 -23.84 -7.54 15.74
N GLU A 77 -25.00 -7.71 16.39
CA GLU A 77 -26.29 -7.18 15.92
C GLU A 77 -26.37 -5.64 15.96
N SER A 78 -25.41 -4.96 16.60
CA SER A 78 -25.32 -3.51 16.61
C SER A 78 -24.59 -2.92 15.40
N TYR A 79 -24.02 -3.75 14.52
CA TYR A 79 -23.17 -3.29 13.42
C TYR A 79 -23.64 -3.75 12.04
N ILE A 80 -23.36 -2.91 11.06
CA ILE A 80 -23.39 -3.23 9.64
C ILE A 80 -21.95 -3.22 9.12
N TYR A 81 -21.52 -4.35 8.56
CA TYR A 81 -20.28 -4.43 7.81
C TYR A 81 -20.50 -4.09 6.33
N ARG A 82 -19.62 -3.26 5.74
CA ARG A 82 -19.59 -3.04 4.30
C ARG A 82 -18.16 -3.11 3.75
N GLY A 83 -17.93 -4.04 2.82
CA GLY A 83 -16.67 -4.21 2.10
C GLY A 83 -16.61 -3.41 0.81
N ALA A 84 -15.40 -3.18 0.31
CA ALA A 84 -15.16 -2.68 -1.03
C ALA A 84 -14.48 -3.71 -1.93
N GLU A 85 -14.57 -3.50 -3.24
CA GLU A 85 -13.71 -4.17 -4.20
C GLU A 85 -12.25 -3.82 -3.90
N ASN A 86 -11.42 -4.86 -3.78
CA ASN A 86 -10.04 -4.71 -3.33
C ASN A 86 -9.11 -5.60 -4.16
N ALA A 87 -8.42 -5.01 -5.14
CA ALA A 87 -7.41 -5.73 -5.93
C ALA A 87 -6.19 -6.15 -5.10
N CYS A 88 -5.95 -5.52 -3.94
CA CYS A 88 -4.87 -5.90 -3.03
C CYS A 88 -5.04 -7.29 -2.41
N LYS A 89 -6.25 -7.88 -2.46
CA LYS A 89 -6.52 -9.28 -2.07
C LYS A 89 -5.54 -10.28 -2.66
N LYS A 90 -5.13 -10.05 -3.90
CA LYS A 90 -4.23 -10.96 -4.63
C LYS A 90 -2.76 -10.78 -4.23
N ASN A 91 -2.46 -9.89 -3.28
CA ASN A 91 -1.12 -9.48 -2.88
C ASN A 91 -0.20 -9.18 -4.09
N PRO A 92 -0.59 -8.24 -4.96
CA PRO A 92 0.19 -7.93 -6.16
C PRO A 92 1.56 -7.32 -5.80
N CYS A 93 1.59 -6.44 -4.79
CA CYS A 93 2.80 -5.76 -4.33
C CYS A 93 3.85 -6.72 -3.78
N LYS A 94 5.10 -6.55 -4.22
CA LYS A 94 6.27 -7.34 -3.80
C LYS A 94 7.10 -6.59 -2.77
N ASN A 95 8.09 -7.30 -2.22
CA ASN A 95 9.13 -6.72 -1.35
C ASN A 95 8.58 -5.91 -0.16
N ASN A 96 7.51 -6.43 0.47
CA ASN A 96 6.87 -5.82 1.64
C ASN A 96 6.30 -4.41 1.40
N ALA A 97 6.02 -4.06 0.14
CA ALA A 97 5.38 -2.81 -0.23
C ALA A 97 3.91 -2.77 0.26
N THR A 98 3.43 -1.58 0.62
CA THR A 98 2.05 -1.38 1.03
C THR A 98 1.15 -1.32 -0.20
N CYS A 99 0.08 -2.11 -0.22
CA CYS A 99 -0.92 -2.06 -1.29
C CYS A 99 -2.08 -1.13 -0.92
N GLN A 100 -2.44 -0.22 -1.82
CA GLN A 100 -3.62 0.63 -1.70
C GLN A 100 -4.61 0.32 -2.80
N ALA A 101 -5.84 -0.05 -2.43
CA ALA A 101 -6.93 -0.22 -3.37
C ALA A 101 -7.28 1.14 -4.02
N ARG A 102 -7.33 1.18 -5.35
CA ARG A 102 -7.70 2.35 -6.13
C ARG A 102 -8.54 1.93 -7.33
N PHE A 103 -9.51 2.73 -7.71
CA PHE A 103 -10.29 2.48 -8.93
C PHE A 103 -9.98 3.58 -9.96
N THR A 104 -8.73 3.57 -10.45
CA THR A 104 -8.27 4.41 -11.57
C THR A 104 -8.00 3.52 -12.80
N ASP A 105 -7.26 3.99 -13.80
CA ASP A 105 -6.74 3.15 -14.90
C ASP A 105 -5.96 1.92 -14.41
N ARG A 106 -5.54 1.93 -13.14
CA ARG A 106 -5.01 0.79 -12.39
C ARG A 106 -5.84 0.55 -11.13
N ASP A 107 -6.15 -0.73 -10.87
CA ASP A 107 -7.01 -1.21 -9.76
C ASP A 107 -6.34 -1.14 -8.36
N TYR A 108 -5.05 -0.82 -8.31
CA TYR A 108 -4.30 -0.66 -7.07
C TYR A 108 -3.07 0.23 -7.27
N GLN A 109 -2.44 0.62 -6.18
CA GLN A 109 -1.10 1.21 -6.16
C GLN A 109 -0.26 0.53 -5.08
N CYS A 110 0.97 0.15 -5.44
CA CYS A 110 1.98 -0.23 -4.45
C CYS A 110 2.80 1.00 -4.02
N LEU A 111 2.97 1.16 -2.71
CA LEU A 111 3.92 2.08 -2.11
C LEU A 111 5.17 1.29 -1.75
N CYS A 112 6.21 1.42 -2.58
CA CYS A 112 7.47 0.72 -2.35
C CYS A 112 8.14 1.23 -1.07
N VAL A 113 8.81 0.33 -0.36
CA VAL A 113 9.50 0.68 0.89
C VAL A 113 10.64 1.65 0.58
N ASP A 114 10.64 2.82 1.23
CA ASP A 114 11.69 3.82 1.05
C ASP A 114 13.07 3.26 1.41
N GLY A 115 14.08 3.55 0.59
CA GLY A 115 15.44 3.07 0.79
C GLY A 115 15.68 1.60 0.42
N SER A 116 14.64 0.82 0.10
CA SER A 116 14.79 -0.58 -0.33
C SER A 116 15.44 -0.75 -1.71
N GLY A 117 15.43 0.31 -2.51
CA GLY A 117 15.92 0.30 -3.89
C GLY A 117 14.94 -0.35 -4.88
N PHE A 118 13.82 -0.90 -4.42
CA PHE A 118 12.78 -1.45 -5.28
C PHE A 118 11.86 -0.36 -5.85
N LYS A 119 11.47 -0.53 -7.11
CA LYS A 119 10.63 0.38 -7.91
C LYS A 119 9.70 -0.43 -8.81
N GLY A 120 8.97 0.25 -9.69
CA GLY A 120 7.97 -0.37 -10.57
C GLY A 120 6.56 -0.29 -9.99
N HIS A 121 5.58 -0.74 -10.77
CA HIS A 121 4.17 -0.74 -10.33
C HIS A 121 3.95 -1.66 -9.13
N ASP A 122 4.62 -2.81 -9.15
CA ASP A 122 4.45 -3.89 -8.17
C ASP A 122 5.61 -3.94 -7.18
N CYS A 123 6.51 -2.96 -7.23
CA CYS A 123 7.72 -2.88 -6.40
C CYS A 123 8.66 -4.09 -6.53
N ASP A 124 8.75 -4.69 -7.72
CA ASP A 124 9.56 -5.87 -8.04
C ASP A 124 10.83 -5.55 -8.85
N GLU A 125 10.95 -4.34 -9.39
CA GLU A 125 12.13 -3.87 -10.13
C GLU A 125 13.21 -3.36 -9.18
N GLY A 126 14.50 -3.58 -9.45
CA GLY A 126 15.60 -2.87 -8.76
C GLY A 126 16.66 -3.71 -8.03
N LYS A 127 16.49 -5.04 -7.92
CA LYS A 127 17.49 -5.93 -7.30
C LYS A 127 18.85 -5.90 -7.99
N GLU A 128 18.89 -5.58 -9.29
CA GLU A 128 20.13 -5.56 -10.08
C GLU A 128 21.09 -4.43 -9.69
N SER A 129 20.57 -3.26 -9.31
CA SER A 129 21.41 -2.09 -8.96
C SER A 129 22.08 -2.27 -7.59
N TYR A 130 21.37 -2.80 -6.60
CA TYR A 130 21.94 -3.10 -5.28
C TYR A 130 22.99 -4.22 -5.36
N ASN A 131 22.70 -5.29 -6.11
CA ASN A 131 23.63 -6.41 -6.28
C ASN A 131 24.91 -5.99 -7.02
N PHE A 132 24.82 -5.10 -8.02
CA PHE A 132 26.00 -4.61 -8.72
C PHE A 132 26.87 -3.73 -7.83
N ILE A 133 26.29 -2.79 -7.07
CA ILE A 133 27.03 -1.95 -6.13
C ILE A 133 27.66 -2.79 -5.01
N SER A 134 26.93 -3.78 -4.50
CA SER A 134 27.46 -4.73 -3.50
C SER A 134 28.62 -5.56 -4.05
N ARG A 135 28.50 -6.10 -5.26
CA ARG A 135 29.59 -6.82 -5.94
C ARG A 135 30.79 -5.91 -6.23
N ALA A 136 30.55 -4.68 -6.70
CA ALA A 136 31.60 -3.69 -6.93
C ALA A 136 32.32 -3.31 -5.63
N ASN A 137 31.58 -3.15 -4.52
CA ASN A 137 32.15 -2.92 -3.19
C ASN A 137 33.01 -4.10 -2.71
N HIS A 138 32.56 -5.33 -2.95
CA HIS A 138 33.30 -6.54 -2.61
C HIS A 138 34.56 -6.74 -3.48
N MET A 139 34.50 -6.43 -4.78
CA MET A 139 35.66 -6.50 -5.67
C MET A 139 36.72 -5.45 -5.32
N THR A 140 36.28 -4.26 -4.91
CA THR A 140 37.17 -3.13 -4.57
C THR A 140 37.62 -3.10 -3.11
N SER A 141 37.22 -4.07 -2.27
CA SER A 141 37.73 -4.19 -0.90
C SER A 141 39.06 -4.94 -0.80
N SER A 142 39.58 -5.46 -1.91
CA SER A 142 40.91 -6.09 -1.97
C SER A 142 42.03 -5.05 -1.79
N ALA A 143 43.19 -5.50 -1.27
CA ALA A 143 44.36 -4.65 -1.03
C ALA A 143 44.97 -4.02 -2.30
N ILE A 144 44.45 -4.39 -3.48
CA ILE A 144 44.84 -3.86 -4.80
C ILE A 144 44.32 -2.42 -4.99
N TRP A 145 43.18 -2.08 -4.37
CA TRP A 145 42.56 -0.76 -4.50
C TRP A 145 42.96 0.15 -3.35
N ASP A 146 43.61 1.27 -3.66
CA ASP A 146 43.80 2.33 -2.69
C ASP A 146 42.46 3.03 -2.37
N LYS A 147 42.36 3.64 -1.18
CA LYS A 147 41.12 4.29 -0.69
C LYS A 147 40.60 5.37 -1.65
N SER A 148 41.50 6.10 -2.31
CA SER A 148 41.17 7.14 -3.29
C SER A 148 40.61 6.54 -4.59
N ALA A 149 41.28 5.55 -5.17
CA ALA A 149 40.80 4.84 -6.36
C ALA A 149 39.45 4.15 -6.10
N ARG A 150 39.27 3.51 -4.94
CA ARG A 150 37.99 2.90 -4.53
C ARG A 150 36.88 3.94 -4.47
N LYS A 151 37.13 5.09 -3.82
CA LYS A 151 36.14 6.16 -3.69
C LYS A 151 35.78 6.77 -5.05
N LYS A 152 36.74 6.91 -5.96
CA LYS A 152 36.53 7.41 -7.32
C LYS A 152 35.74 6.43 -8.18
N PHE A 153 36.06 5.14 -8.11
CA PHE A 153 35.36 4.08 -8.85
C PHE A 153 33.90 3.94 -8.40
N LEU A 154 33.65 3.84 -7.08
CA LEU A 154 32.29 3.76 -6.55
C LEU A 154 31.47 5.02 -6.85
N LYS A 155 32.10 6.20 -6.91
CA LYS A 155 31.45 7.44 -7.34
C LYS A 155 31.06 7.40 -8.81
N VAL A 156 31.91 6.86 -9.69
CA VAL A 156 31.59 6.67 -11.11
C VAL A 156 30.45 5.68 -11.28
N ILE A 157 30.50 4.52 -10.61
CA ILE A 157 29.39 3.57 -10.61
C ILE A 157 28.10 4.25 -10.11
N GLY A 158 28.11 4.92 -8.96
CA GLY A 158 26.92 5.65 -8.49
C GLY A 158 26.37 6.69 -9.49
N GLN A 159 27.24 7.41 -10.20
CA GLN A 159 26.85 8.41 -11.20
C GLN A 159 26.34 7.84 -12.51
N THR A 160 26.94 6.75 -13.01
CA THR A 160 26.48 6.05 -14.23
C THR A 160 25.09 5.43 -14.00
N TYR A 161 24.82 4.93 -12.81
CA TYR A 161 23.51 4.37 -12.45
C TYR A 161 22.42 5.44 -12.30
N LEU A 162 22.72 6.59 -11.68
CA LEU A 162 21.80 7.73 -11.62
C LEU A 162 21.47 8.31 -13.01
N LYS A 163 22.40 8.23 -13.97
CA LYS A 163 22.18 8.64 -15.38
C LYS A 163 21.52 7.55 -16.24
N GLY A 164 21.68 6.27 -15.90
CA GLY A 164 20.99 5.16 -16.56
C GLY A 164 19.48 5.17 -16.35
N THR A 165 19.01 5.60 -15.17
CA THR A 165 17.58 5.72 -14.87
C THR A 165 16.85 6.80 -15.66
N SER A 166 17.54 7.82 -16.18
CA SER A 166 16.95 8.85 -17.05
C SER A 166 16.95 8.48 -18.53
N THR A 167 17.80 7.52 -18.95
CA THR A 167 18.00 7.22 -20.38
C THR A 167 17.04 6.14 -20.89
N ILE A 168 16.59 5.23 -20.01
CA ILE A 168 15.64 4.15 -20.38
C ILE A 168 14.23 4.68 -20.71
N GLN A 169 13.83 5.85 -20.21
CA GLN A 169 12.55 6.48 -20.59
C GLN A 169 12.51 7.04 -22.02
N SER A 170 13.65 7.15 -22.71
CA SER A 170 13.71 7.70 -24.07
C SER A 170 13.83 6.68 -25.21
N LEU A 171 14.00 5.39 -24.88
CA LEU A 171 14.16 4.32 -25.88
C LEU A 171 12.95 3.37 -25.97
N ALA A 172 11.85 3.67 -25.28
CA ALA A 172 10.60 2.91 -25.35
C ALA A 172 9.47 3.66 -26.11
N SER A 173 9.82 4.60 -26.99
CA SER A 173 8.83 5.33 -27.81
C SER A 173 9.26 5.60 -29.25
N GLN A 174 10.15 4.78 -29.81
CA GLN A 174 10.41 4.74 -31.26
C GLN A 174 10.53 3.29 -31.73
#